data_AF-A0A838YAA1-F1
#
_entry.id   AF-A0A838YAA1-F1
#
_cell.length_a   1.000
_cell.length_b   1.000
_cell.length_c   1.000
_cell.angle_alpha   90.00
_cell.angle_beta   90.00
_cell.angle_gamma   90.00
#
_symmetry.space_group_name_H-M   'P 1'
#
loop_
_entity.id
_entity.type
_entity.pdbx_description
1 polymer ?
#
loop_
_entity_poly.entity_id
_entity_poly.type
_entity_poly.pdbx_seq_one_letter_code
_entity_poly.pdbx_strand_id
1 'polypeptide(L)'
;MTHQITTPVLSLMRQHIVLLQAMLQQDRFAALRNPVQELARSFAQSDSALREQAQTLEAVMALLALHPSDAYRNHLMQGLLGLQQQQQQLLA
;
A
#
# COMPACT_ATOMS: atom_id res chain seq x y z
N MET A 1 10.55 -10.56 -8.42
CA MET A 1 9.78 -9.90 -9.50
C MET A 1 8.37 -9.56 -8.98
N THR A 2 8.24 -8.74 -7.94
CA THR A 2 6.95 -8.52 -7.22
C THR A 2 6.52 -7.05 -7.16
N HIS A 3 7.32 -6.10 -7.65
CA HIS A 3 6.98 -4.67 -7.65
C HIS A 3 6.04 -4.22 -8.79
N GLN A 4 5.65 -5.13 -9.70
CA GLN A 4 4.85 -4.77 -10.88
C GLN A 4 3.36 -5.06 -10.76
N ILE A 5 2.89 -5.79 -9.74
CA ILE A 5 1.47 -6.22 -9.66
C ILE A 5 0.62 -5.29 -8.78
N THR A 6 1.19 -4.60 -7.78
CA THR A 6 0.45 -3.71 -6.88
C THR A 6 0.27 -2.28 -7.41
N THR A 7 1.26 -1.77 -8.15
CA THR A 7 1.24 -0.46 -8.82
C THR A 7 0.10 -0.27 -9.84
N PRO A 8 -0.22 -1.23 -10.73
CA PRO A 8 -1.31 -1.04 -11.67
C PRO A 8 -2.68 -1.05 -11.00
N VAL A 9 -2.87 -1.86 -9.93
CA VAL A 9 -4.15 -1.95 -9.21
C VAL A 9 -4.46 -0.66 -8.46
N LEU A 10 -3.47 -0.07 -7.77
CA LEU A 10 -3.66 1.22 -7.08
C LEU A 10 -3.95 2.36 -8.07
N SER A 11 -3.24 2.39 -9.21
CA SER A 11 -3.51 3.35 -10.28
C SER A 11 -4.92 3.20 -10.84
N LEU A 12 -5.37 1.96 -11.07
CA LEU A 12 -6.70 1.66 -11.57
C LEU A 12 -7.79 2.06 -10.56
N MET A 13 -7.62 1.77 -9.27
CA MET A 13 -8.57 2.16 -8.22
C MET A 13 -8.66 3.68 -8.09
N ARG A 14 -7.53 4.39 -8.18
CA ARG A 14 -7.50 5.86 -8.21
C ARG A 14 -8.30 6.41 -9.39
N GLN A 15 -8.14 5.85 -10.59
CA GLN A 15 -8.92 6.26 -11.77
C GLN A 15 -10.42 6.06 -11.59
N HIS A 16 -10.84 4.93 -11.00
CA HIS A 16 -12.25 4.68 -10.70
C HIS A 16 -12.83 5.69 -9.71
N ILE A 17 -12.08 6.05 -8.67
CA ILE A 17 -12.52 7.06 -7.68
C ILE A 17 -12.70 8.43 -8.35
N VAL A 18 -11.78 8.83 -9.23
CA VAL A 18 -11.89 10.09 -9.98
C VAL A 18 -13.12 10.08 -10.89
N LEU A 19 -13.36 8.97 -11.59
CA LEU A 19 -14.55 8.81 -12.43
C LEU A 19 -15.85 8.89 -11.62
N LEU A 20 -15.90 8.21 -10.46
CA LEU A 20 -17.05 8.29 -9.56
C LEU A 20 -17.26 9.73 -9.08
N GLN A 21 -16.22 10.42 -8.62
CA GLN A 21 -16.33 11.83 -8.20
C GLN A 21 -16.83 12.75 -9.33
N ALA A 22 -16.41 12.50 -10.57
CA ALA A 22 -16.90 13.24 -11.73
C ALA A 22 -18.39 12.98 -12.01
N MET A 23 -18.85 11.73 -11.87
CA MET A 23 -20.27 11.38 -12.04
C MET A 23 -21.15 12.01 -10.95
N LEU A 24 -20.64 12.19 -9.73
CA LEU A 24 -21.37 12.73 -8.59
C LEU A 24 -21.60 14.25 -8.62
N GLN A 25 -21.04 14.95 -9.61
CA GLN A 25 -21.35 16.36 -9.91
C GLN A 25 -22.81 16.52 -10.39
N GLN A 26 -23.45 15.43 -10.82
CA GLN A 26 -24.87 15.44 -11.17
C GLN A 26 -25.74 15.36 -9.90
N ASP A 27 -26.72 16.26 -9.76
CA ASP A 27 -27.56 16.35 -8.55
C ASP A 27 -28.33 15.07 -8.21
N ARG A 28 -28.60 14.24 -9.21
CA ARG A 28 -29.23 12.91 -9.04
C ARG A 28 -28.43 11.95 -8.15
N PHE A 29 -27.16 12.24 -7.86
CA PHE A 29 -26.31 11.41 -7.01
C PHE A 29 -25.82 12.12 -5.74
N ALA A 30 -26.51 13.17 -5.28
CA ALA A 30 -26.12 13.91 -4.08
C ALA A 30 -25.92 13.01 -2.84
N ALA A 31 -26.75 11.96 -2.68
CA ALA A 31 -26.65 10.99 -1.58
C ALA A 31 -25.35 10.17 -1.59
N LEU A 32 -24.72 10.01 -2.76
CA LEU A 32 -23.49 9.24 -2.92
C LEU A 32 -22.21 10.10 -2.79
N ARG A 33 -22.33 11.43 -2.70
CA ARG A 33 -21.17 12.34 -2.53
C ARG A 33 -20.39 12.03 -1.25
N ASN A 34 -21.07 11.95 -0.11
CA ASN A 34 -20.41 11.69 1.18
C ASN A 34 -19.71 10.31 1.21
N PRO A 35 -20.39 9.20 0.86
CA PRO A 35 -19.76 7.89 0.79
C PRO A 35 -18.53 7.84 -0.13
N VAL A 36 -18.59 8.46 -1.31
CA VAL A 36 -17.47 8.43 -2.27
C VAL A 36 -16.33 9.36 -1.85
N GLN A 37 -16.61 10.49 -1.20
CA GLN A 37 -15.57 11.32 -0.59
C GLN A 37 -14.84 10.59 0.54
N GLU A 38 -15.58 9.87 1.38
CA GLU A 38 -15.00 9.07 2.45
C GLU A 38 -14.17 7.91 1.90
N LEU A 39 -14.67 7.20 0.88
CA LEU A 39 -13.92 6.17 0.19
C LEU A 39 -12.65 6.71 -0.46
N ALA A 40 -12.70 7.89 -1.08
CA ALA A 40 -11.53 8.53 -1.66
C ALA A 40 -10.48 8.89 -0.61
N ARG A 41 -10.92 9.38 0.56
CA ARG A 41 -10.04 9.71 1.68
C ARG A 41 -9.37 8.46 2.25
N SER A 42 -10.14 7.41 2.51
CA SER A 42 -9.62 6.13 3.02
C SER A 42 -8.63 5.51 2.02
N PHE A 43 -8.94 5.55 0.73
CA PHE A 43 -8.02 5.07 -0.31
C PHE A 43 -6.71 5.87 -0.34
N ALA A 44 -6.76 7.20 -0.23
CA ALA A 44 -5.56 8.03 -0.19
C ALA A 44 -4.68 7.73 1.04
N GLN A 45 -5.29 7.46 2.20
CA GLN A 45 -4.57 7.05 3.41
C GLN A 45 -3.90 5.69 3.23
N SER A 46 -4.61 4.70 2.67
CA SER A 46 -4.04 3.38 2.38
C SER A 46 -2.91 3.44 1.34
N ASP A 47 -3.05 4.25 0.29
CA ASP A 47 -2.00 4.44 -0.72
C ASP A 47 -0.74 5.07 -0.11
N SER A 48 -0.90 6.05 0.80
CA SER A 48 0.23 6.64 1.53
C SER A 48 0.95 5.61 2.40
N ALA A 49 0.19 4.84 3.21
CA ALA A 49 0.75 3.80 4.07
C ALA A 49 1.48 2.71 3.27
N LEU A 50 0.94 2.30 2.12
CA LEU A 50 1.59 1.33 1.23
C LEU A 50 2.89 1.87 0.62
N ARG A 51 2.94 3.16 0.26
CA ARG A 51 4.17 3.79 -0.24
C ARG A 51 5.25 3.86 0.85
N GLU A 52 4.89 4.21 2.07
CA GLU A 52 5.81 4.22 3.21
C GLU A 52 6.36 2.82 3.52
N GLN A 53 5.50 1.79 3.48
CA GLN A 53 5.93 0.40 3.62
C GLN A 53 6.87 -0.04 2.49
N ALA A 54 6.58 0.33 1.25
CA ALA A 54 7.44 0.03 0.11
C ALA A 54 8.82 0.69 0.24
N GLN A 55 8.87 1.96 0.64
CA GLN A 55 10.13 2.68 0.91
C GLN A 55 10.92 2.05 2.06
N THR A 56 10.23 1.64 3.12
CA THR A 56 10.85 0.93 4.25
C THR A 56 11.46 -0.39 3.78
N LEU A 57 10.74 -1.15 2.96
CA LEU A 57 11.23 -2.40 2.41
C LEU A 57 12.45 -2.18 1.50
N GLU A 58 12.42 -1.17 0.63
CA GLU A 58 13.56 -0.79 -0.20
C GLU A 58 14.79 -0.41 0.64
N ALA A 59 14.60 0.37 1.70
CA ALA A 59 15.68 0.73 2.63
C ALA A 59 16.27 -0.50 3.34
N VAL A 60 15.42 -1.42 3.79
CA VAL A 60 15.87 -2.68 4.41
C VAL A 60 16.62 -3.55 3.41
N MET A 61 16.14 -3.64 2.15
CA MET A 61 16.86 -4.36 1.09
C MET A 61 18.21 -3.72 0.77
N ALA A 62 18.30 -2.40 0.73
CA ALA A 62 19.55 -1.68 0.52
C ALA A 62 20.54 -1.94 1.67
N LEU A 63 20.08 -1.89 2.92
CA LEU A 63 20.88 -2.23 4.10
C LEU A 63 21.38 -3.68 4.06
N LEU A 64 20.53 -4.62 3.65
CA LEU A 64 20.90 -6.03 3.45
C LEU A 64 21.95 -6.22 2.36
N ALA A 65 21.89 -5.42 1.28
CA ALA A 65 22.84 -5.49 0.17
C ALA A 65 24.21 -4.89 0.52
N LEU A 66 24.25 -3.92 1.43
CA LEU A 66 25.48 -3.25 1.91
C LEU A 66 26.22 -4.04 3.00
N HIS A 67 25.58 -5.05 3.61
CA HIS A 67 26.16 -5.73 4.76
C HIS A 67 27.07 -6.91 4.35
N PRO A 68 28.36 -6.91 4.73
CA PRO A 68 29.33 -7.94 4.30
C PRO A 68 29.24 -9.26 5.06
N SER A 69 28.33 -9.38 6.04
CA SER A 69 28.22 -10.55 6.92
C SER A 69 26.89 -11.26 6.73
N ASP A 70 26.96 -12.53 6.30
CA ASP A 70 25.81 -13.42 6.13
C ASP A 70 25.02 -13.62 7.45
N ALA A 71 25.69 -13.54 8.60
CA ALA A 71 25.04 -13.68 9.90
C ALA A 71 24.03 -12.55 10.17
N TYR A 72 24.42 -11.31 9.86
CA TYR A 72 23.54 -10.14 10.02
C TYR A 72 22.41 -10.15 8.98
N ARG A 73 22.73 -10.55 7.74
CA ARG A 73 21.75 -10.73 6.66
C ARG A 73 20.67 -11.76 7.03
N ASN A 74 21.06 -12.88 7.63
CA ASN A 74 20.15 -13.91 8.12
C ASN A 74 19.31 -13.42 9.30
N HIS A 75 19.87 -12.63 10.21
CA HIS A 75 19.14 -12.07 11.36
C HIS A 75 18.06 -11.08 10.93
N LEU A 76 18.38 -10.18 9.99
CA LEU A 76 17.41 -9.25 9.41
C LEU A 76 16.31 -9.97 8.62
N MET A 77 16.66 -11.01 7.85
CA MET A 77 15.69 -11.85 7.15
C MET A 77 14.73 -12.54 8.11
N GLN A 78 15.23 -13.08 9.23
CA GLN A 78 14.37 -13.68 10.27
C GLN A 78 13.45 -12.64 10.92
N GLY A 79 13.95 -11.43 11.18
CA GLY A 79 13.13 -10.33 11.68
C GLY A 79 12.01 -9.93 10.72
N LEU A 80 12.31 -9.82 9.42
CA LEU A 80 11.31 -9.54 8.39
C LEU A 80 10.26 -10.65 8.27
N LEU A 81 10.67 -11.91 8.31
CA LEU A 81 9.75 -13.05 8.27
C LEU A 81 8.83 -13.08 9.49
N GLY A 82 9.34 -12.74 10.68
CA GLY A 82 8.54 -12.59 11.89
C GLY A 82 7.50 -11.47 11.78
N LEU A 83 7.89 -10.31 11.26
CA LEU A 83 6.96 -9.19 11.01
C LEU A 83 5.89 -9.55 9.97
N GLN A 84 6.27 -10.27 8.91
CA GLN A 84 5.31 -10.76 7.92
C GLN A 84 4.29 -11.72 8.53
N GLN A 85 4.74 -12.66 9.38
CA GLN A 85 3.84 -13.57 10.09
C GLN A 85 2.87 -12.84 11.03
N GLN A 86 3.37 -11.85 11.77
CA GLN A 86 2.55 -11.05 12.66
C GLN A 86 1.51 -10.24 11.89
N GLN A 87 1.88 -9.67 10.74
CA GLN A 87 0.95 -8.95 9.88
C GLN A 87 -0.12 -9.89 9.30
N GLN A 88 0.24 -11.13 8.98
CA GLN A 88 -0.71 -12.14 8.50
C GLN A 88 -1.74 -12.55 9.56
N GLN A 89 -1.34 -12.61 10.84
CA GLN A 89 -2.26 -12.87 11.95
C GLN A 89 -3.18 -11.69 12.27
N LEU A 90 -2.74 -10.46 12.01
CA LEU A 90 -3.57 -9.26 12.21
C LEU A 90 -4.59 -9.03 11.08
N LEU A 91 -4.40 -9.70 9.93
CA LEU A 91 -5.28 -9.61 8.75
C LEU A 91 -6.22 -10.82 8.60
N ALA A 92 -6.10 -11.84 9.48
CA ALA A 92 -6.95 -13.02 9.54
C ALA A 92 -8.04 -12.86 10.62
#